data_AF-A0A957AFS4-F1
#
_entry.id   AF-A0A957AFS4-F1
#
_cell.length_a   1.000
_cell.length_b   1.000
_cell.length_c   1.000
_cell.angle_alpha   90.00
_cell.angle_beta   90.00
_cell.angle_gamma   90.00
#
_symmetry.space_group_name_H-M   'P 1'
#
loop_
_entity.id
_entity.type
_entity.pdbx_description
1 polymer ?
#
loop_
_entity_poly.entity_id
_entity_poly.type
_entity_poly.pdbx_seq_one_letter_code
_entity_poly.pdbx_strand_id
1 'polypeptide(L)'
;MRSSTLPGGSLIRALLDRRLMGLADMGGSSGVIGGRWSDIVSAHIDALVGTVVQVPGGESHEIVQVIRLDAIPQVASAASKRSLQNPDFVLLGRRDGVLTMQAADAKFSIETARSKQVSVEMLTALAEVGPTYTDLLGDWRDNGEVVPGLFFAPQSAMTSYVLSGRRGITRATVKPDEVILLESSSSELTNGIPGAGARRRLAALDGFGGVAEDELLLGLYYVRLSSAAGASWFDMHRPLFGPSRDQGADFDAVEEDVRRRAVSSSTAYELIVQW
;
A
#
# COMPACT_ATOMS: atom_id res chain seq x y z
N MET A 1 -8.12 -11.63 -14.95
CA MET A 1 -9.54 -11.57 -15.34
C MET A 1 -9.76 -10.59 -16.50
N ARG A 2 -10.52 -10.98 -17.53
CA ARG A 2 -11.00 -10.10 -18.63
C ARG A 2 -12.48 -9.81 -18.44
N SER A 3 -12.91 -8.59 -18.73
CA SER A 3 -14.32 -8.19 -18.68
C SER A 3 -14.54 -6.93 -19.51
N SER A 4 -15.68 -6.82 -20.20
CA SER A 4 -16.10 -5.58 -20.87
C SER A 4 -16.53 -4.48 -19.91
N THR A 5 -16.85 -4.82 -18.65
CA THR A 5 -17.24 -3.85 -17.61
C THR A 5 -16.03 -3.11 -17.01
N LEU A 6 -14.81 -3.58 -17.28
CA LEU A 6 -13.58 -3.01 -16.76
C LEU A 6 -12.90 -2.11 -17.80
N PRO A 7 -12.37 -0.93 -17.41
CA PRO A 7 -11.61 -0.10 -18.33
C PRO A 7 -10.39 -0.86 -18.88
N GLY A 8 -10.20 -0.76 -20.20
CA GLY A 8 -9.13 -1.47 -20.91
C GLY A 8 -9.38 -2.99 -21.11
N GLY A 9 -10.53 -3.52 -20.69
CA GLY A 9 -10.98 -4.90 -20.95
C GLY A 9 -10.41 -5.96 -20.01
N SER A 10 -9.66 -5.57 -18.97
CA SER A 10 -9.07 -6.50 -18.00
C SER A 10 -8.75 -5.83 -16.67
N LEU A 11 -8.75 -6.61 -15.59
CA LEU A 11 -8.51 -6.09 -14.23
C LEU A 11 -7.15 -5.42 -14.07
N ILE A 12 -6.07 -6.01 -14.60
CA ILE A 12 -4.74 -5.40 -14.53
C ILE A 12 -4.72 -4.05 -15.24
N ARG A 13 -5.33 -3.95 -16.44
CA ARG A 13 -5.40 -2.67 -17.17
C ARG A 13 -6.26 -1.65 -16.43
N ALA A 14 -7.35 -2.08 -15.81
CA ALA A 14 -8.20 -1.21 -15.00
C ALA A 14 -7.47 -0.67 -13.78
N LEU A 15 -6.68 -1.51 -13.09
CA LEU A 15 -5.84 -1.10 -11.97
C LEU A 15 -4.67 -0.19 -12.37
N LEU A 16 -4.28 -0.18 -13.64
CA LEU A 16 -3.25 0.72 -14.17
C LEU A 16 -3.85 1.90 -14.94
N ASP A 17 -5.18 2.07 -14.90
CA ASP A 17 -5.86 3.18 -15.55
C ASP A 17 -5.58 4.48 -14.78
N ARG A 18 -4.88 5.41 -15.43
CA ARG A 18 -4.45 6.69 -14.81
C ARG A 18 -5.64 7.56 -14.41
N ARG A 19 -6.76 7.49 -15.14
CA ARG A 19 -7.94 8.29 -14.82
C ARG A 19 -8.58 7.76 -13.54
N LEU A 20 -8.76 6.44 -13.44
CA LEU A 20 -9.26 5.81 -12.22
C LEU A 20 -8.35 6.12 -11.03
N MET A 21 -7.03 5.97 -11.17
CA MET A 21 -6.10 6.25 -10.09
C MET A 21 -6.17 7.70 -9.63
N GLY A 22 -6.18 8.66 -10.57
CA GLY A 22 -6.31 10.08 -10.23
C GLY A 22 -7.62 10.41 -9.50
N LEU A 23 -8.74 9.86 -9.98
CA LEU A 23 -10.05 10.04 -9.33
C LEU A 23 -10.07 9.42 -7.92
N ALA A 24 -9.52 8.22 -7.77
CA ALA A 24 -9.47 7.53 -6.49
C ALA A 24 -8.54 8.23 -5.48
N ASP A 25 -7.41 8.76 -5.94
CA ASP A 25 -6.45 9.47 -5.09
C ASP A 25 -6.96 10.83 -4.61
N MET A 26 -7.86 11.48 -5.35
CA MET A 26 -8.60 12.64 -4.81
C MET A 26 -9.41 12.28 -3.56
N GLY A 27 -9.85 11.02 -3.45
CA GLY A 27 -10.52 10.46 -2.27
C GLY A 27 -9.56 9.76 -1.30
N GLY A 28 -8.25 9.97 -1.44
CA GLY A 28 -7.24 9.41 -0.54
C GLY A 28 -6.98 7.92 -0.70
N SER A 29 -7.36 7.31 -1.83
CA SER A 29 -7.28 5.85 -2.00
C SER A 29 -5.90 5.26 -1.72
N SER A 30 -4.83 5.87 -2.26
CA SER A 30 -3.46 5.40 -2.05
C SER A 30 -3.05 5.40 -0.57
N GLY A 31 -3.48 6.42 0.19
CA GLY A 31 -3.19 6.52 1.62
C GLY A 31 -3.88 5.41 2.43
N VAL A 32 -5.18 5.20 2.19
CA VAL A 32 -5.93 4.15 2.91
C VAL A 32 -5.47 2.75 2.54
N ILE A 33 -5.19 2.48 1.26
CA ILE A 33 -4.67 1.19 0.80
C ILE A 33 -3.26 0.94 1.36
N GLY A 34 -2.39 1.96 1.30
CA GLY A 34 -1.04 1.88 1.85
C GLY A 34 -1.02 1.63 3.35
N GLY A 35 -1.83 2.36 4.11
CA GLY A 35 -1.96 2.17 5.56
C GLY A 35 -2.44 0.77 5.93
N ARG A 36 -3.51 0.28 5.28
CA ARG A 36 -4.01 -1.09 5.53
C ARG A 36 -3.00 -2.17 5.14
N TRP A 37 -2.27 -1.96 4.05
CA TRP A 37 -1.20 -2.88 3.67
C TRP A 37 -0.05 -2.87 4.69
N SER A 38 0.37 -1.70 5.18
CA SER A 38 1.37 -1.58 6.26
C SER A 38 0.93 -2.32 7.52
N ASP A 39 -0.35 -2.23 7.91
CA ASP A 39 -0.89 -2.97 9.06
C ASP A 39 -0.82 -4.50 8.88
N ILE A 40 -1.18 -5.00 7.69
CA ILE A 40 -1.09 -6.43 7.37
C ILE A 40 0.37 -6.91 7.42
N VAL A 41 1.28 -6.13 6.82
CA VAL A 41 2.71 -6.41 6.81
C VAL A 41 3.27 -6.39 8.23
N SER A 42 2.90 -5.41 9.05
CA SER A 42 3.30 -5.34 10.46
C SER A 42 2.93 -6.61 11.21
N ALA A 43 1.67 -7.05 11.12
CA ALA A 43 1.22 -8.27 11.79
C ALA A 43 2.00 -9.51 11.34
N HIS A 44 2.34 -9.58 10.04
CA HIS A 44 3.15 -10.66 9.51
C HIS A 44 4.58 -10.63 10.05
N ILE A 45 5.25 -9.47 10.01
CA ILE A 45 6.63 -9.30 10.46
C ILE A 45 6.75 -9.53 11.97
N ASP A 46 5.80 -9.05 12.77
CA ASP A 46 5.80 -9.26 14.22
C ASP A 46 5.76 -10.75 14.57
N ALA A 47 5.08 -11.57 13.77
CA ALA A 47 5.05 -13.03 13.94
C ALA A 47 6.37 -13.72 13.56
N LEU A 48 7.28 -13.03 12.87
CA LEU A 48 8.60 -13.56 12.51
C LEU A 48 9.64 -13.34 13.62
N VAL A 49 9.34 -12.55 14.65
CA VAL A 49 10.27 -12.31 15.76
C VAL A 49 10.59 -13.61 16.48
N GLY A 50 11.88 -13.90 16.65
CA GLY A 50 12.41 -15.15 17.18
C GLY A 50 12.51 -16.28 16.15
N THR A 51 12.22 -16.02 14.86
CA THR A 51 12.33 -17.02 13.79
C THR A 51 13.48 -16.71 12.84
N VAL A 52 14.00 -17.76 12.21
CA VAL A 52 15.02 -17.65 11.16
C VAL A 52 14.32 -17.56 9.81
N VAL A 53 14.54 -16.46 9.11
CA VAL A 53 13.96 -16.18 7.79
C VAL A 53 15.05 -16.13 6.73
N GLN A 54 14.73 -16.55 5.52
CA GLN A 54 15.57 -16.30 4.36
C GLN A 54 15.31 -14.86 3.91
N VAL A 55 16.35 -14.02 3.95
CA VAL A 55 16.26 -12.67 3.41
C VAL A 55 16.81 -12.64 1.98
N PRO A 56 16.41 -11.63 1.19
CA PRO A 56 17.07 -11.28 -0.06
C PRO A 56 18.59 -11.40 0.00
N GLY A 57 19.19 -12.17 -0.91
CA GLY A 57 20.62 -12.51 -0.89
C GLY A 57 20.92 -13.97 -0.49
N GLY A 58 19.92 -14.70 -0.01
CA GLY A 58 20.01 -16.16 0.25
C GLY A 58 20.58 -16.54 1.60
N GLU A 59 20.73 -15.57 2.50
CA GLU A 59 21.26 -15.77 3.84
C GLU A 59 20.13 -15.87 4.87
N SER A 60 20.39 -16.62 5.93
CA SER A 60 19.42 -16.87 7.00
C SER A 60 19.61 -15.85 8.12
N HIS A 61 18.55 -15.14 8.48
CA HIS A 61 18.57 -14.12 9.52
C HIS A 61 17.56 -14.48 10.60
N GLU A 62 18.00 -14.52 11.86
CA GLU A 62 17.08 -14.53 12.99
C GLU A 62 16.56 -13.10 13.19
N ILE A 63 15.25 -12.88 13.09
CA ILE A 63 14.66 -11.58 13.40
C ILE A 63 14.50 -11.48 14.92
N VAL A 64 15.18 -10.52 15.54
CA VAL A 64 15.18 -10.32 16.99
C VAL A 64 14.17 -9.25 17.40
N GLN A 65 14.05 -8.19 16.60
CA GLN A 65 13.17 -7.07 16.90
C GLN A 65 12.76 -6.37 15.61
N VAL A 66 11.58 -5.75 15.65
CA VAL A 66 11.01 -4.99 14.54
C VAL A 66 10.68 -3.60 15.06
N ILE A 67 11.09 -2.58 14.31
CA ILE A 67 10.79 -1.18 14.62
C ILE A 67 9.90 -0.64 13.51
N ARG A 68 8.68 -0.24 13.84
CA ARG A 68 7.77 0.50 12.94
C ARG A 68 8.13 1.97 12.93
N LEU A 69 8.83 2.42 11.90
CA LEU A 69 9.22 3.82 11.76
C LEU A 69 8.07 4.70 11.28
N ASP A 70 7.12 4.16 10.52
CA ASP A 70 5.91 4.85 10.07
C ASP A 70 5.03 5.32 11.23
N ALA A 71 5.05 4.58 12.35
CA ALA A 71 4.34 4.88 13.58
C ALA A 71 5.01 5.95 14.46
N ILE A 72 6.18 6.48 14.07
CA ILE A 72 6.96 7.46 14.85
C ILE A 72 7.10 8.77 14.06
N PRO A 73 6.14 9.72 14.17
CA PRO A 73 6.11 10.95 13.36
C PRO A 73 7.40 11.79 13.45
N GLN A 74 8.08 11.75 14.59
CA GLN A 74 9.33 12.46 14.83
C GLN A 74 10.45 11.96 13.92
N VAL A 75 10.52 10.65 13.64
CA VAL A 75 11.51 10.05 12.74
C VAL A 75 11.25 10.51 11.31
N ALA A 76 10.01 10.40 10.84
CA ALA A 76 9.62 10.86 9.50
C ALA A 76 9.94 12.35 9.30
N SER A 77 9.64 13.19 10.30
CA SER A 77 9.98 14.63 10.27
C SER A 77 11.48 14.88 10.20
N ALA A 78 12.27 14.14 10.99
CA ALA A 78 13.72 14.29 11.03
C ALA A 78 14.39 13.81 9.73
N ALA A 79 13.94 12.69 9.16
CA ALA A 79 14.41 12.18 7.88
C ALA A 79 14.09 13.15 6.74
N SER A 80 12.86 13.68 6.72
CA SER A 80 12.42 14.67 5.71
C SER A 80 13.27 15.95 5.72
N LYS A 81 13.63 16.46 6.91
CA LYS A 81 14.53 17.63 7.04
C LYS A 81 15.91 17.42 6.41
N ARG A 82 16.32 16.17 6.21
CA ARG A 82 17.59 15.80 5.55
C ARG A 82 17.39 15.25 4.14
N SER A 83 16.19 15.35 3.57
CA SER A 83 15.84 14.78 2.27
C SER A 83 16.08 13.27 2.19
N LEU A 84 16.00 12.58 3.33
CA LEU A 84 16.09 11.12 3.42
C LEU A 84 14.69 10.52 3.30
N GLN A 85 14.65 9.30 2.76
CA GLN A 85 13.45 8.50 2.76
C GLN A 85 13.32 7.82 4.12
N ASN A 86 12.09 7.62 4.58
CA ASN A 86 11.79 6.88 5.80
C ASN A 86 11.12 5.57 5.38
N PRO A 87 11.80 4.41 5.52
CA PRO A 87 11.15 3.13 5.28
C PRO A 87 10.08 2.90 6.34
N ASP A 88 9.13 2.00 6.09
CA ASP A 88 8.06 1.73 7.05
C ASP A 88 8.61 0.97 8.29
N PHE A 89 9.60 0.10 8.09
CA PHE A 89 10.15 -0.78 9.12
C PHE A 89 11.68 -0.82 9.10
N VAL A 90 12.25 -1.14 10.27
CA VAL A 90 13.61 -1.65 10.42
C VAL A 90 13.54 -3.00 11.11
N LEU A 91 14.12 -4.01 10.48
CA LEU A 91 14.27 -5.35 11.04
C LEU A 91 15.65 -5.43 11.69
N LEU A 92 15.67 -5.73 12.98
CA LEU A 92 16.88 -5.97 13.76
C LEU A 92 17.02 -7.47 13.96
N GLY A 93 18.19 -8.02 13.61
CA GLY A 93 18.38 -9.45 13.59
C GLY A 93 19.78 -9.91 13.95
N ARG A 94 20.01 -11.20 13.74
CA ARG A 94 21.31 -11.86 13.83
C ARG A 94 21.58 -12.76 12.62
N ARG A 95 22.80 -12.68 12.10
CA ARG A 95 23.34 -13.58 11.08
C ARG A 95 24.67 -14.12 11.58
N ASP A 96 24.77 -15.44 11.77
CA ASP A 96 25.98 -16.10 12.29
C ASP A 96 26.56 -15.46 13.57
N GLY A 97 25.67 -14.97 14.45
CA GLY A 97 26.03 -14.28 15.70
C GLY A 97 26.33 -12.79 15.57
N VAL A 98 26.38 -12.25 14.35
CA VAL A 98 26.57 -10.81 14.07
C VAL A 98 25.22 -10.09 14.08
N LEU A 99 25.12 -8.96 14.78
CA LEU A 99 23.92 -8.12 14.78
C LEU A 99 23.72 -7.53 13.38
N THR A 100 22.49 -7.54 12.87
CA THR A 100 22.17 -6.96 11.56
C THR A 100 21.00 -5.98 11.64
N MET A 101 21.02 -4.99 10.75
CA MET A 101 19.95 -4.02 10.54
C MET A 101 19.53 -4.03 9.07
N GLN A 102 18.23 -4.15 8.83
CA GLN A 102 17.68 -4.23 7.48
C GLN A 102 16.47 -3.31 7.34
N ALA A 103 16.45 -2.48 6.31
CA ALA A 103 15.28 -1.64 6.00
C ALA A 103 14.20 -2.49 5.33
N ALA A 104 12.95 -2.28 5.70
CA ALA A 104 11.82 -2.90 5.03
C ALA A 104 10.70 -1.89 4.78
N ASP A 105 10.02 -2.03 3.65
CA ASP A 105 8.97 -1.12 3.23
C ASP A 105 7.77 -1.90 2.66
N ALA A 106 6.55 -1.52 3.08
CA ALA A 106 5.32 -2.14 2.64
C ALA A 106 4.80 -1.45 1.37
N LYS A 107 4.83 -2.16 0.23
CA LYS A 107 4.33 -1.68 -1.06
C LYS A 107 3.25 -2.58 -1.62
N PHE A 108 2.00 -2.11 -1.57
CA PHE A 108 0.90 -2.82 -2.22
C PHE A 108 1.14 -2.98 -3.74
N SER A 109 1.65 -1.93 -4.39
CA SER A 109 2.12 -2.00 -5.77
C SER A 109 3.62 -1.71 -5.82
N ILE A 110 4.39 -2.68 -6.29
CA ILE A 110 5.85 -2.55 -6.45
C ILE A 110 6.25 -1.62 -7.60
N GLU A 111 5.28 -1.14 -8.38
CA GLU A 111 5.51 -0.30 -9.54
C GLU A 111 6.14 1.07 -9.20
N THR A 112 5.75 1.63 -8.06
CA THR A 112 6.25 2.92 -7.55
C THR A 112 7.44 2.75 -6.61
N ALA A 113 7.80 1.51 -6.28
CA ALA A 113 8.89 1.20 -5.39
C ALA A 113 10.25 1.48 -6.06
N ARG A 114 11.20 1.92 -5.24
CA ARG A 114 12.57 2.23 -5.65
C ARG A 114 13.54 1.57 -4.70
N SER A 115 14.49 0.77 -5.20
CA SER A 115 15.48 0.07 -4.36
C SER A 115 16.24 1.01 -3.42
N LYS A 116 16.43 2.28 -3.82
CA LYS A 116 17.02 3.32 -2.96
C LYS A 116 16.26 3.53 -1.63
N GLN A 117 14.96 3.24 -1.56
CA GLN A 117 14.14 3.36 -0.35
C GLN A 117 14.54 2.39 0.75
N VAL A 118 15.20 1.29 0.40
CA VAL A 118 15.58 0.22 1.33
C VAL A 118 17.07 -0.10 1.21
N SER A 119 17.87 0.81 0.63
CA SER A 119 19.29 0.55 0.41
C SER A 119 20.11 0.69 1.69
N VAL A 120 21.28 0.06 1.71
CA VAL A 120 22.25 0.16 2.81
C VAL A 120 22.62 1.63 3.06
N GLU A 121 22.87 2.40 2.00
CA GLU A 121 23.25 3.81 2.13
C GLU A 121 22.13 4.65 2.75
N MET A 122 20.88 4.35 2.42
CA MET A 122 19.73 5.03 2.99
C MET A 122 19.60 4.72 4.48
N LEU A 123 19.67 3.44 4.87
CA LEU A 123 19.53 3.04 6.28
C LEU A 123 20.72 3.53 7.13
N THR A 124 21.95 3.48 6.61
CA THR A 124 23.12 4.06 7.28
C THR A 124 22.96 5.56 7.48
N ALA A 125 22.50 6.30 6.47
CA ALA A 125 22.24 7.74 6.61
C ALA A 125 21.12 8.02 7.62
N LEU A 126 20.09 7.16 7.66
CA LEU A 126 18.98 7.26 8.60
C LEU A 126 19.44 6.98 10.05
N ALA A 127 20.39 6.06 10.25
CA ALA A 127 21.03 5.77 11.53
C ALA A 127 21.71 7.00 12.19
N GLU A 128 22.01 8.02 11.39
CA GLU A 128 22.61 9.28 11.85
C GLU A 128 21.59 10.40 12.09
N VAL A 129 20.29 10.10 11.93
CA VAL A 129 19.18 11.06 12.04
C VAL A 129 18.80 11.27 13.50
N GLY A 130 19.67 11.97 14.21
CA GLY A 130 19.40 12.53 15.53
C GLY A 130 19.23 11.50 16.64
N PRO A 131 18.93 11.98 17.87
CA PRO A 131 18.87 11.13 19.06
C PRO A 131 17.70 10.16 19.01
N THR A 132 16.53 10.55 18.50
CA THR A 132 15.35 9.66 18.44
C THR A 132 15.64 8.35 17.71
N TYR A 133 16.36 8.40 16.59
CA TYR A 133 16.71 7.19 15.84
C TYR A 133 17.85 6.41 16.51
N THR A 134 18.81 7.13 17.09
CA THR A 134 19.90 6.53 17.88
C THR A 134 19.35 5.70 19.04
N ASP A 135 18.41 6.26 19.79
CA ASP A 135 17.81 5.64 20.97
C ASP A 135 16.98 4.40 20.59
N LEU A 136 16.31 4.44 19.43
CA LEU A 136 15.54 3.31 18.90
C LEU A 136 16.43 2.13 18.51
N LEU A 137 17.61 2.39 17.94
CA LEU A 137 18.53 1.34 17.49
C LEU A 137 19.40 0.78 18.63
N GLY A 138 19.72 1.58 19.64
CA GLY A 138 20.59 1.15 20.75
C GLY A 138 21.92 0.56 20.23
N ASP A 139 22.31 -0.59 20.77
CA ASP A 139 23.58 -1.27 20.46
C ASP A 139 23.72 -1.67 18.98
N TRP A 140 22.61 -1.83 18.24
CA TRP A 140 22.66 -2.16 16.81
C TRP A 140 23.26 -1.04 15.98
N ARG A 141 23.17 0.22 16.44
CA ARG A 141 23.76 1.35 15.71
C ARG A 141 25.27 1.20 15.57
N ASP A 142 25.94 0.84 16.66
CA ASP A 142 27.40 0.87 16.74
C ASP A 142 28.02 -0.50 16.42
N ASN A 143 27.26 -1.59 16.60
CA ASN A 143 27.76 -2.96 16.44
C ASN A 143 27.04 -3.76 15.34
N GLY A 144 25.96 -3.22 14.77
CA GLY A 144 25.16 -3.89 13.75
C GLY A 144 25.67 -3.64 12.34
N GLU A 145 25.70 -4.70 11.53
CA GLU A 145 25.93 -4.59 10.10
C GLU A 145 24.63 -4.19 9.39
N VAL A 146 24.69 -3.14 8.57
CA VAL A 146 23.57 -2.77 7.69
C VAL A 146 23.58 -3.67 6.46
N VAL A 147 22.52 -4.45 6.27
CA VAL A 147 22.38 -5.38 5.15
C VAL A 147 21.37 -4.85 4.10
N PRO A 148 21.38 -5.35 2.85
CA PRO A 148 20.42 -4.93 1.83
C PRO A 148 18.98 -5.10 2.29
N GLY A 149 18.16 -4.06 2.12
CA GLY A 149 16.75 -4.07 2.52
C GLY A 149 15.81 -4.75 1.54
N LEU A 150 14.53 -4.76 1.88
CA LEU A 150 13.51 -5.52 1.18
C LEU A 150 12.15 -4.82 1.13
N PHE A 151 11.29 -5.27 0.23
CA PHE A 151 9.91 -4.84 0.13
C PHE A 151 8.96 -5.98 0.47
N PHE A 152 7.88 -5.66 1.17
CA PHE A 152 6.74 -6.56 1.31
C PHE A 152 5.63 -6.14 0.34
N ALA A 153 5.24 -7.06 -0.54
CA ALA A 153 4.20 -6.84 -1.54
C ALA A 153 3.20 -8.00 -1.54
N PRO A 154 1.95 -7.77 -1.95
CA PRO A 154 0.98 -8.86 -2.03
C PRO A 154 1.38 -9.85 -3.12
N GLN A 155 1.22 -11.14 -2.84
CA GLN A 155 1.28 -12.20 -3.82
C GLN A 155 0.07 -12.10 -4.75
N SER A 156 0.22 -11.33 -5.82
CA SER A 156 -0.87 -11.05 -6.76
C SER A 156 -0.39 -11.08 -8.20
N ALA A 157 -1.34 -11.31 -9.12
CA ALA A 157 -1.06 -11.23 -10.56
C ALA A 157 -0.51 -9.86 -11.00
N MET A 158 -0.84 -8.79 -10.27
CA MET A 158 -0.33 -7.45 -10.54
C MET A 158 1.16 -7.35 -10.17
N THR A 159 1.54 -7.85 -8.99
CA THR A 159 2.94 -7.88 -8.54
C THR A 159 3.81 -8.71 -9.49
N SER A 160 3.36 -9.92 -9.84
CA SER A 160 4.07 -10.76 -10.81
C SER A 160 4.19 -10.11 -12.19
N TYR A 161 3.13 -9.41 -12.64
CA TYR A 161 3.14 -8.70 -13.91
C TYR A 161 4.23 -7.61 -13.93
N VAL A 162 4.32 -6.77 -12.89
CA VAL A 162 5.31 -5.70 -12.79
C VAL A 162 6.74 -6.25 -12.65
N LEU A 163 6.96 -7.26 -11.80
CA LEU A 163 8.28 -7.86 -11.59
C LEU A 163 8.83 -8.58 -12.83
N SER A 164 7.95 -9.11 -13.70
CA SER A 164 8.35 -9.73 -14.97
C SER A 164 8.90 -8.75 -16.03
N GLY A 165 9.09 -7.47 -15.66
CA GLY A 165 9.55 -6.41 -16.56
C GLY A 165 8.50 -5.95 -17.58
N ARG A 166 7.24 -6.40 -17.44
CA ARG A 166 6.12 -5.94 -18.25
C ARG A 166 5.66 -4.57 -17.73
N ARG A 167 5.45 -3.63 -18.65
CA ARG A 167 5.23 -2.20 -18.35
C ARG A 167 4.05 -1.98 -17.39
N GLY A 168 4.33 -1.39 -16.22
CA GLY A 168 3.37 -0.56 -15.48
C GLY A 168 3.30 0.87 -16.04
N ILE A 169 2.71 1.81 -15.31
CA ILE A 169 2.80 3.26 -15.53
C ILE A 169 4.26 3.73 -15.43
N THR A 170 5.03 3.18 -14.48
CA THR A 170 6.49 3.38 -14.34
C THR A 170 7.27 2.08 -14.48
N ARG A 171 8.56 2.20 -14.85
CA ARG A 171 9.49 1.06 -14.85
C ARG A 171 9.90 0.80 -13.40
N ALA A 172 9.54 -0.37 -12.86
CA ALA A 172 10.03 -0.80 -11.55
C ALA A 172 11.56 -0.86 -11.58
N THR A 173 12.18 -0.31 -10.53
CA THR A 173 13.63 -0.38 -10.31
C THR A 173 14.02 -1.48 -9.34
N VAL A 174 13.01 -2.07 -8.69
CA VAL A 174 13.14 -3.17 -7.73
C VAL A 174 13.35 -4.48 -8.45
N LYS A 175 14.27 -5.29 -7.94
CA LYS A 175 14.57 -6.63 -8.43
C LYS A 175 13.69 -7.68 -7.72
N PRO A 176 13.39 -8.82 -8.35
CA PRO A 176 12.58 -9.86 -7.72
C PRO A 176 13.15 -10.41 -6.42
N ASP A 177 14.48 -10.44 -6.28
CA ASP A 177 15.15 -10.87 -5.06
C ASP A 177 15.04 -9.85 -3.92
N GLU A 178 14.62 -8.61 -4.16
CA GLU A 178 14.37 -7.59 -3.13
C GLU A 178 12.93 -7.64 -2.57
N VAL A 179 12.08 -8.58 -3.01
CA VAL A 179 10.64 -8.58 -2.68
C VAL A 179 10.22 -9.87 -2.00
N ILE A 180 9.67 -9.74 -0.78
CA ILE A 180 8.93 -10.80 -0.11
C ILE A 180 7.45 -10.68 -0.48
N LEU A 181 6.89 -11.76 -1.01
CA LEU A 181 5.47 -11.84 -1.38
C LEU A 181 4.67 -12.42 -0.21
N LEU A 182 3.63 -11.70 0.19
CA LEU A 182 2.72 -12.14 1.24
C LEU A 182 1.35 -12.47 0.66
N GLU A 183 0.78 -13.60 1.08
CA GLU A 183 -0.62 -13.90 0.80
C GLU A 183 -1.53 -12.93 1.57
N SER A 184 -2.59 -12.47 0.91
CA SER A 184 -3.61 -11.62 1.52
C SER A 184 -4.91 -11.71 0.75
N SER A 185 -6.01 -11.64 1.48
CA SER A 185 -7.38 -11.63 0.97
C SER A 185 -7.90 -10.21 0.73
N SER A 186 -8.93 -10.09 -0.11
CA SER A 186 -9.67 -8.83 -0.24
C SER A 186 -10.32 -8.42 1.09
N SER A 187 -10.83 -9.35 1.88
CA SER A 187 -11.38 -9.05 3.20
C SER A 187 -10.37 -8.41 4.15
N GLU A 188 -9.14 -8.92 4.23
CA GLU A 188 -8.11 -8.35 5.12
C GLU A 188 -7.73 -6.93 4.71
N LEU A 189 -7.53 -6.71 3.41
CA LEU A 189 -7.18 -5.40 2.86
C LEU A 189 -8.30 -4.38 3.07
N THR A 190 -9.54 -4.78 2.79
CA THR A 190 -10.68 -3.84 2.75
C THR A 190 -11.34 -3.62 4.10
N ASN A 191 -11.05 -4.48 5.10
CA ASN A 191 -11.55 -4.31 6.45
C ASN A 191 -11.12 -2.96 7.03
N GLY A 192 -12.05 -2.25 7.65
CA GLY A 192 -11.83 -0.91 8.20
C GLY A 192 -11.75 0.23 7.18
N ILE A 193 -11.72 -0.04 5.86
CA ILE A 193 -11.75 1.02 4.85
C ILE A 193 -13.20 1.53 4.68
N PRO A 194 -13.47 2.84 4.85
CA PRO A 194 -14.80 3.43 4.64
C PRO A 194 -15.40 3.15 3.26
N GLY A 195 -16.73 3.14 3.16
CA GLY A 195 -17.44 2.93 1.89
C GLY A 195 -17.72 1.47 1.52
N ALA A 196 -17.75 0.54 2.48
CA ALA A 196 -18.04 -0.87 2.21
C ALA A 196 -19.37 -1.10 1.46
N GLY A 197 -20.42 -0.36 1.82
CA GLY A 197 -21.70 -0.44 1.12
C GLY A 197 -21.62 0.04 -0.34
N ALA A 198 -20.99 1.20 -0.58
CA ALA A 198 -20.72 1.69 -1.93
C ALA A 198 -19.90 0.70 -2.75
N ARG A 199 -18.83 0.12 -2.18
CA ARG A 199 -18.03 -0.94 -2.84
C ARG A 199 -18.87 -2.11 -3.30
N ARG A 200 -19.70 -2.67 -2.41
CA ARG A 200 -20.56 -3.83 -2.74
C ARG A 200 -21.55 -3.50 -3.85
N ARG A 201 -22.12 -2.29 -3.87
CA ARG A 201 -23.03 -1.85 -4.94
C ARG A 201 -22.32 -1.69 -6.28
N LEU A 202 -21.14 -1.08 -6.29
CA LEU A 202 -20.32 -0.92 -7.49
C LEU A 202 -19.89 -2.30 -8.03
N ALA A 203 -19.51 -3.23 -7.15
CA ALA A 203 -19.20 -4.60 -7.54
C ALA A 203 -20.43 -5.32 -8.11
N ALA A 204 -21.60 -5.17 -7.49
CA ALA A 204 -22.84 -5.76 -7.99
C ALA A 204 -23.23 -5.21 -9.38
N LEU A 205 -23.04 -3.91 -9.62
CA LEU A 205 -23.31 -3.27 -10.92
C LEU A 205 -22.49 -3.90 -12.05
N ASP A 206 -21.23 -4.24 -11.79
CA ASP A 206 -20.36 -4.90 -12.78
C ASP A 206 -20.51 -6.43 -12.82
N GLY A 207 -21.38 -7.01 -11.97
CA GLY A 207 -21.59 -8.46 -11.87
C GLY A 207 -20.58 -9.22 -11.00
N PHE A 208 -19.83 -8.55 -10.13
CA PHE A 208 -18.76 -9.12 -9.28
C PHE A 208 -19.07 -9.13 -7.77
N GLY A 209 -20.32 -8.89 -7.36
CA GLY A 209 -20.69 -8.67 -5.94
C GLY A 209 -20.10 -9.65 -4.92
N GLY A 210 -20.19 -10.97 -5.16
CA GLY A 210 -19.60 -11.98 -4.26
C GLY A 210 -18.09 -12.17 -4.46
N VAL A 211 -17.63 -12.15 -5.70
CA VAL A 211 -16.22 -12.45 -6.04
C VAL A 211 -15.28 -11.34 -5.55
N ALA A 212 -15.74 -10.09 -5.48
CA ALA A 212 -14.92 -8.97 -5.06
C ALA A 212 -14.48 -9.04 -3.59
N GLU A 213 -15.21 -9.75 -2.74
CA GLU A 213 -14.86 -9.95 -1.33
C GLU A 213 -13.76 -11.01 -1.13
N ASP A 214 -13.60 -11.92 -2.10
CA ASP A 214 -12.61 -12.99 -2.07
C ASP A 214 -11.33 -12.64 -2.84
N GLU A 215 -11.46 -11.97 -4.00
CA GLU A 215 -10.35 -11.69 -4.91
C GLU A 215 -9.67 -10.34 -4.60
N LEU A 216 -8.43 -10.39 -4.11
CA LEU A 216 -7.64 -9.24 -3.67
C LEU A 216 -7.64 -8.07 -4.67
N LEU A 217 -7.40 -8.36 -5.95
CA LEU A 217 -7.30 -7.32 -6.98
C LEU A 217 -8.67 -6.71 -7.35
N LEU A 218 -9.75 -7.48 -7.23
CA LEU A 218 -11.11 -6.94 -7.38
C LEU A 218 -11.48 -6.06 -6.19
N GLY A 219 -11.15 -6.50 -4.96
CA GLY A 219 -11.28 -5.69 -3.75
C GLY A 219 -10.59 -4.34 -3.89
N LEU A 220 -9.31 -4.35 -4.31
CA LEU A 220 -8.54 -3.14 -4.59
C LEU A 220 -9.25 -2.23 -5.61
N TYR A 221 -9.73 -2.80 -6.72
CA TYR A 221 -10.42 -2.03 -7.76
C TYR A 221 -11.66 -1.32 -7.21
N TYR A 222 -12.48 -2.01 -6.42
CA TYR A 222 -13.68 -1.41 -5.84
C TYR A 222 -13.40 -0.45 -4.70
N VAL A 223 -12.31 -0.64 -3.93
CA VAL A 223 -11.82 0.40 -3.01
C VAL A 223 -11.56 1.70 -3.76
N ARG A 224 -10.84 1.64 -4.90
CA ARG A 224 -10.56 2.83 -5.70
C ARG A 224 -11.81 3.50 -6.24
N LEU A 225 -12.76 2.73 -6.77
CA LEU A 225 -14.03 3.29 -7.24
C LEU A 225 -14.85 3.93 -6.10
N SER A 226 -14.88 3.30 -4.92
CA SER A 226 -15.57 3.86 -3.76
C SER A 226 -14.90 5.12 -3.22
N SER A 227 -13.55 5.19 -3.21
CA SER A 227 -12.82 6.41 -2.87
C SER A 227 -13.11 7.52 -3.87
N ALA A 228 -13.16 7.20 -5.17
CA ALA A 228 -13.52 8.16 -6.21
C ALA A 228 -14.97 8.68 -6.04
N ALA A 229 -15.93 7.80 -5.74
CA ALA A 229 -17.30 8.20 -5.44
C ALA A 229 -17.36 9.16 -4.24
N GLY A 230 -16.62 8.84 -3.16
CA GLY A 230 -16.52 9.70 -1.99
C GLY A 230 -15.95 11.08 -2.31
N ALA A 231 -14.89 11.14 -3.12
CA ALA A 231 -14.30 12.40 -3.56
C ALA A 231 -15.28 13.24 -4.39
N SER A 232 -15.94 12.63 -5.37
CA SER A 232 -16.89 13.33 -6.24
C SER A 232 -18.12 13.80 -5.48
N TRP A 233 -18.64 12.99 -4.55
CA TRP A 233 -19.73 13.39 -3.65
C TRP A 233 -19.31 14.58 -2.79
N PHE A 234 -18.12 14.53 -2.18
CA PHE A 234 -17.60 15.61 -1.35
C PHE A 234 -17.46 16.91 -2.17
N ASP A 235 -16.91 16.84 -3.38
CA ASP A 235 -16.75 18.02 -4.23
C ASP A 235 -18.10 18.65 -4.64
N MET A 236 -19.18 17.87 -4.77
CA MET A 236 -20.53 18.39 -5.04
C MET A 236 -21.20 19.05 -3.83
N HIS A 237 -20.93 18.55 -2.62
CA HIS A 237 -21.66 18.95 -1.40
C HIS A 237 -20.87 19.88 -0.49
N ARG A 238 -19.55 20.04 -0.72
CA ARG A 238 -18.73 20.96 0.07
C ARG A 238 -19.13 22.42 -0.20
N PRO A 239 -19.24 23.26 0.84
CA PRO A 239 -19.38 24.70 0.64
C PRO A 239 -18.15 25.26 -0.08
N LEU A 240 -18.35 26.26 -0.95
CA LEU A 240 -17.26 26.95 -1.68
C LEU A 240 -16.16 27.49 -0.74
N PHE A 241 -16.54 27.87 0.48
CA PHE A 241 -15.66 28.34 1.55
C PHE A 241 -15.74 27.46 2.81
N GLY A 242 -15.93 26.16 2.63
CA GLY A 242 -16.03 25.19 3.71
C GLY A 242 -14.67 24.79 4.30
N PRO A 243 -14.67 24.05 5.43
CA PRO A 243 -13.46 23.47 6.00
C PRO A 243 -12.69 22.61 4.99
N SER A 244 -11.41 22.37 5.27
CA SER A 244 -10.53 21.52 4.45
C SER A 244 -11.13 20.13 4.23
N ARG A 245 -10.62 19.41 3.22
CA ARG A 245 -11.00 18.03 2.86
C ARG A 245 -10.87 16.99 3.99
N ASP A 246 -10.38 17.39 5.17
CA ASP A 246 -10.09 16.54 6.31
C ASP A 246 -11.36 15.99 7.00
N GLN A 247 -12.55 16.55 6.73
CA GLN A 247 -13.80 16.05 7.33
C GLN A 247 -14.31 14.73 6.73
N GLY A 248 -13.69 14.24 5.64
CA GLY A 248 -14.08 13.00 4.97
C GLY A 248 -15.45 13.10 4.27
N ALA A 249 -15.77 12.09 3.46
CA ALA A 249 -17.09 11.97 2.85
C ALA A 249 -18.05 11.23 3.78
N ASP A 250 -19.34 11.61 3.76
CA ASP A 250 -20.41 10.81 4.37
C ASP A 250 -20.64 9.56 3.49
N PHE A 251 -20.04 8.44 3.88
CA PHE A 251 -20.08 7.23 3.06
C PHE A 251 -21.45 6.55 3.00
N ASP A 252 -22.36 6.85 3.92
CA ASP A 252 -23.74 6.37 3.84
C ASP A 252 -24.51 7.16 2.76
N ALA A 253 -24.30 8.49 2.71
CA ALA A 253 -24.83 9.32 1.63
C ALA A 253 -24.20 8.99 0.27
N VAL A 254 -22.90 8.68 0.23
CA VAL A 254 -22.20 8.22 -0.99
C VAL A 254 -22.81 6.90 -1.49
N GLU A 255 -23.09 5.95 -0.60
CA GLU A 255 -23.72 4.69 -0.96
C GLU A 255 -25.09 4.91 -1.62
N GLU A 256 -25.91 5.80 -1.05
CA GLU A 256 -27.23 6.15 -1.59
C GLU A 256 -27.11 6.82 -2.97
N ASP A 257 -26.14 7.70 -3.16
CA ASP A 257 -25.85 8.32 -4.45
C ASP A 257 -25.39 7.32 -5.50
N VAL A 258 -24.52 6.38 -5.13
CA VAL A 258 -24.14 5.24 -5.97
C VAL A 258 -25.38 4.45 -6.37
N ARG A 259 -26.26 4.13 -5.42
CA ARG A 259 -27.49 3.36 -5.68
C ARG A 259 -28.39 4.07 -6.69
N ARG A 260 -28.57 5.38 -6.54
CA ARG A 260 -29.40 6.20 -7.45
C ARG A 260 -28.81 6.26 -8.85
N ARG A 261 -27.49 6.49 -8.97
CA ARG A 261 -26.81 6.63 -10.27
C ARG A 261 -26.66 5.31 -11.01
N ALA A 262 -26.57 4.19 -10.29
CA ALA A 262 -26.49 2.85 -10.86
C ALA A 262 -27.70 2.48 -11.75
N VAL A 263 -28.84 3.17 -11.60
CA VAL A 263 -30.03 2.96 -12.45
C VAL A 263 -29.78 3.36 -13.91
N SER A 264 -28.90 4.35 -14.16
CA SER A 264 -28.63 4.90 -15.49
C SER A 264 -27.25 4.57 -16.05
N SER A 265 -26.39 3.91 -15.27
CA SER A 265 -25.02 3.57 -15.69
C SER A 265 -24.90 2.09 -16.04
N SER A 266 -24.11 1.76 -17.06
CA SER A 266 -23.91 0.37 -17.51
C SER A 266 -22.77 -0.34 -16.77
N THR A 267 -21.86 0.42 -16.16
CA THR A 267 -20.71 -0.09 -15.40
C THR A 267 -20.39 0.83 -14.22
N ALA A 268 -19.73 0.30 -13.21
CA ALA A 268 -19.25 1.11 -12.07
C ALA A 268 -18.22 2.15 -12.51
N TYR A 269 -17.35 1.83 -13.46
CA TYR A 269 -16.38 2.81 -13.97
C TYR A 269 -17.06 3.98 -14.69
N GLU A 270 -18.05 3.69 -15.55
CA GLU A 270 -18.84 4.72 -16.23
C GLU A 270 -19.55 5.62 -15.21
N LEU A 271 -20.16 5.03 -14.18
CA LEU A 271 -20.82 5.75 -13.09
C LEU A 271 -19.88 6.78 -12.44
N ILE A 272 -18.64 6.38 -12.13
CA ILE A 272 -17.65 7.29 -11.53
C ILE A 272 -17.19 8.37 -12.52
N VAL A 273 -17.02 8.00 -13.78
CA VAL A 273 -16.60 8.92 -14.84
C VAL A 273 -17.65 10.00 -15.14
N GLN A 274 -18.93 9.67 -14.98
CA GLN A 274 -20.09 10.54 -15.18
C GLN A 274 -20.66 11.13 -13.87
N TRP A 275 -19.99 10.90 -12.74
CA TRP A 275 -20.43 11.38 -11.44
C TRP A 275 -20.67 12.89 -11.47
#